data_AF-A0A1I3KNX1-F1
#
_entry.id   AF-A0A1I3KNX1-F1
#
_cell.length_a   1.000
_cell.length_b   1.000
_cell.length_c   1.000
_cell.angle_alpha   90.00
_cell.angle_beta   90.00
_cell.angle_gamma   90.00
#
_symmetry.space_group_name_H-M   'P 1'
#
loop_
_entity.id
_entity.type
_entity.pdbx_description
1 polymer ?
#
loop_
_entity_poly.entity_id
_entity_poly.type
_entity_poly.pdbx_seq_one_letter_code
_entity_poly.pdbx_strand_id
1 'polypeptide(L)' 'MSIDAPETEIVEKTRIACDGGGPGMGHPRVWLQIPPEDGFVECGYCDKRFILKDGPADTGTADTGAAS' A
#
# COMPACT_ATOMS: atom_id res chain seq x y z
N MET A 1 -9.82 9.38 -18.86
CA MET A 1 -9.25 9.85 -17.57
C MET A 1 -8.47 8.66 -17.04
N SER A 2 -7.15 8.73 -17.06
CA SER A 2 -6.30 7.66 -16.51
C SER A 2 -6.54 7.62 -15.01
N ILE A 3 -6.94 6.47 -14.51
CA ILE A 3 -6.93 6.18 -13.09
C ILE A 3 -5.46 6.04 -12.71
N ASP A 4 -4.88 7.04 -12.06
CA ASP A 4 -3.58 6.85 -11.43
C ASP A 4 -3.74 5.70 -10.43
N ALA A 5 -2.96 4.65 -10.64
CA ALA A 5 -3.04 3.44 -9.83
C ALA A 5 -2.85 3.80 -8.35
N PRO A 6 -3.58 3.15 -7.43
CA PRO A 6 -3.40 3.39 -6.01
C PRO A 6 -1.93 3.20 -5.64
N GLU A 7 -1.34 4.21 -4.97
CA GLU A 7 0.03 4.17 -4.48
C GLU A 7 0.18 2.96 -3.55
N THR A 8 0.72 1.87 -4.10
CA THR A 8 0.84 0.58 -3.44
C THR A 8 2.30 0.35 -3.09
N GLU A 9 2.56 0.05 -1.81
CA GLU A 9 3.90 -0.18 -1.29
C GLU A 9 4.00 -1.59 -0.72
N ILE A 10 4.95 -2.37 -1.24
CA ILE A 10 5.21 -3.71 -0.75
C ILE A 10 6.15 -3.61 0.46
N VAL A 11 5.72 -4.17 1.59
CA VAL A 11 6.44 -4.16 2.85
C VAL A 11 6.75 -5.58 3.31
N GLU A 12 7.88 -5.75 3.99
CA GLU A 12 8.29 -7.06 4.52
C GLU A 12 7.80 -7.32 5.95
N LYS A 13 7.23 -6.29 6.60
CA LYS A 13 6.78 -6.33 7.99
C LYS A 13 5.29 -6.07 8.05
N THR A 14 4.62 -6.81 8.93
CA THR A 14 3.20 -6.59 9.22
C THR A 14 2.96 -5.27 9.95
N ARG A 15 3.96 -4.73 10.67
CA ARG A 15 3.85 -3.46 11.38
C ARG A 15 4.64 -2.38 10.66
N ILE A 16 3.94 -1.33 10.24
CA ILE A 16 4.45 -0.30 9.35
C ILE A 16 4.23 1.07 9.97
N ALA A 17 5.18 1.97 9.81
CA ALA A 17 4.98 3.38 10.11
C ALA A 17 4.66 4.10 8.81
N CYS A 18 3.46 4.67 8.71
CA CYS A 18 3.09 5.53 7.60
C CYS A 18 3.25 6.99 8.05
N ASP A 19 4.05 7.75 7.32
CA ASP A 19 4.30 9.18 7.52
C ASP A 19 3.68 10.06 6.42
N GLY A 20 2.87 9.47 5.54
CA GLY A 20 2.08 10.22 4.57
C GLY A 20 2.85 10.67 3.32
N GLY A 21 3.94 10.00 2.97
CA GLY A 21 4.61 10.20 1.67
C GLY A 21 5.51 11.44 1.56
N GLY A 22 5.83 12.09 2.69
CA GLY A 22 6.82 13.16 2.74
C GLY A 22 6.42 14.33 3.64
N PRO A 23 7.34 15.28 3.87
CA PRO A 23 7.12 16.41 4.78
C PRO A 23 6.08 17.39 4.20
N GLY A 24 4.83 17.29 4.67
CA GLY A 24 3.87 18.39 4.58
C GLY A 24 2.46 18.09 4.05
N MET A 25 2.14 16.87 3.58
CA MET A 25 0.85 16.64 2.90
C MET A 25 0.03 15.40 3.28
N GLY A 26 0.52 14.50 4.13
CA GLY A 26 -0.25 13.29 4.47
C GLY A 26 -0.93 13.34 5.83
N HIS A 27 -0.15 13.11 6.89
CA HIS A 27 -0.62 13.04 8.28
C HIS A 27 0.58 12.86 9.22
N PRO A 28 0.40 13.01 10.55
CA PRO A 28 1.43 12.58 11.52
C PRO A 28 1.79 11.10 11.36
N ARG A 29 2.99 10.70 11.78
CA ARG A 29 3.39 9.29 11.78
C ARG A 29 2.38 8.44 12.52
N VAL A 30 1.73 7.51 11.81
CA VAL A 30 0.82 6.50 12.38
C VAL A 30 1.42 5.11 12.21
N TRP A 31 1.03 4.21 13.09
CA TRP A 31 1.43 2.81 13.02
C TRP A 31 0.25 1.99 12.52
N LEU A 32 0.45 1.31 11.40
CA LEU A 32 -0.53 0.41 10.80
C LEU A 32 -0.08 -1.03 11.02
N GLN A 33 -1.06 -1.92 11.16
CA GLN A 33 -0.85 -3.35 11.31
C GLN A 33 -1.57 -4.04 10.15
N ILE A 34 -0.81 -4.77 9.33
CA ILE A 34 -1.36 -5.65 8.31
C ILE A 34 -1.97 -6.87 9.00
N PRO A 35 -3.26 -7.15 8.79
CA PRO A 35 -3.87 -8.41 9.17
C PRO A 35 -3.30 -9.54 8.29
N PRO A 36 -2.85 -10.66 8.87
CA PRO A 36 -2.24 -11.75 8.12
C PRO A 36 -3.22 -12.50 7.20
N GLU A 37 -4.53 -12.37 7.44
CA GLU A 37 -5.59 -12.96 6.62
C GLU A 37 -5.78 -12.22 5.29
N ASP A 38 -5.79 -10.89 5.30
CA ASP A 38 -5.93 -10.08 4.08
C ASP A 38 -4.57 -9.84 3.40
N GLY A 39 -3.50 -9.71 4.18
CA GLY A 39 -2.16 -9.45 3.66
C GLY A 39 -1.92 -8.02 3.19
N PHE A 40 -2.85 -7.09 3.42
CA PHE A 40 -2.67 -5.67 3.13
C PHE A 40 -3.34 -4.77 4.17
N VAL A 41 -2.93 -3.51 4.24
CA VAL A 41 -3.59 -2.46 5.03
C VAL A 41 -3.56 -1.14 4.28
N GLU A 42 -4.61 -0.36 4.39
CA GLU A 42 -4.71 0.96 3.76
C GLU A 42 -4.58 2.05 4.82
N CYS A 43 -3.82 3.10 4.48
CA CYS A 43 -3.77 4.27 5.33
C CYS A 43 -4.97 5.17 5.04
N GLY A 44 -5.89 5.33 6.00
CA GLY A 44 -7.08 6.17 5.87
C GLY A 44 -6.84 7.70 5.80
N TYR A 45 -5.61 8.13 5.52
CA TYR A 45 -5.24 9.54 5.38
C TYR A 45 -4.60 9.84 4.03
N CYS A 46 -3.62 9.03 3.61
CA CYS A 46 -2.92 9.20 2.33
C CYS A 46 -3.36 8.19 1.27
N ASP A 47 -4.35 7.34 1.57
CA ASP A 47 -4.86 6.27 0.71
C ASP A 47 -3.78 5.31 0.16
N LYS A 48 -2.58 5.34 0.77
CA LYS A 48 -1.48 4.43 0.44
C LYS A 48 -1.85 3.03 0.92
N ARG A 49 -1.76 2.06 0.01
CA ARG A 49 -2.01 0.65 0.30
C ARG A 49 -0.68 -0.04 0.56
N PHE A 50 -0.53 -0.64 1.73
CA PHE A 50 0.64 -1.43 2.06
C PHE A 50 0.32 -2.91 1.95
N ILE A 51 1.08 -3.63 1.13
CA ILE A 51 0.91 -5.06 0.90
C ILE A 51 2.08 -5.80 1.55
N LEU A 52 1.78 -6.86 2.30
CA LEU A 52 2.82 -7.73 2.85
C LEU A 52 3.42 -8.56 1.71
N LYS A 53 4.74 -8.45 1.53
CA LYS A 53 5.51 -9.29 0.62
C LYS A 53 5.28 -10.77 0.91
N ASP A 54 5.06 -11.56 -0.13
CA ASP A 54 4.69 -12.98 -0.03
C ASP A 54 3.37 -13.23 0.75
N GLY A 55 2.59 -12.17 1.00
CA GLY A 55 1.29 -12.24 1.66
C GLY A 55 0.16 -12.57 0.68
N PRO A 56 -1.05 -12.88 1.18
CA PRO A 56 -2.19 -13.24 0.33
C PRO A 56 -2.63 -12.14 -0.65
N ALA A 57 -2.29 -10.87 -0.38
CA ALA A 57 -2.55 -9.75 -1.28
C ALA A 57 -1.40 -9.43 -2.25
N ASP A 58 -0.25 -10.09 -2.13
CA ASP A 58 0.87 -9.96 -3.07
C ASP A 58 0.58 -10.78 -4.33
N THR A 59 -0.37 -10.31 -5.14
CA THR A 59 -0.78 -10.98 -6.38
C THR A 59 0.18 -10.69 -7.54
N GLY A 60 1.46 -10.46 -7.24
CA GLY A 60 2.60 -10.32 -8.15
C GLY A 60 2.24 -9.75 -9.51
N THR A 61 2.20 -8.43 -9.65
CA THR A 61 2.21 -7.70 -10.93
C THR A 61 1.48 -8.45 -12.06
N ALA A 62 0.16 -8.54 -11.99
CA ALA A 62 -0.66 -8.64 -13.19
C ALA A 62 -0.74 -7.26 -13.86
N ASP A 63 0.42 -6.68 -14.19
CA ASP A 63 0.53 -5.84 -15.38
C ASP A 63 0.54 -6.80 -16.57
N THR A 64 -0.62 -7.40 -16.84
CA THR A 64 -0.91 -7.98 -18.15
C THR A 64 -2.09 -7.21 -18.70
N GLY A 65 -1.78 -6.08 -19.31
CA GLY A 65 -2.55 -5.57 -20.44
C GLY A 65 -3.15 -4.19 -20.29
N ALA A 66 -2.44 -3.19 -20.81
CA ALA A 66 -2.95 -2.27 -21.84
C ALA A 66 -1.73 -1.61 -22.51
N ALA A 67 -1.14 -2.17 -23.58
CA ALA A 67 -1.66 -2.33 -24.93
C ALA A 67 -1.99 -1.00 -25.63
N SER A 68 -1.22 -0.74 -26.70
CA SER A 68 -1.40 0.22 -27.82
C SER A 68 -0.71 1.57 -27.70
#